data_AF-A0A1C7FG36-F1
#
_entry.id   AF-A0A1C7FG36-F1
#
_cell.length_a   1.000
_cell.length_b   1.000
_cell.length_c   1.000
_cell.angle_alpha   90.00
_cell.angle_beta   90.00
_cell.angle_gamma   90.00
#
_symmetry.space_group_name_H-M   'P 1'
#
loop_
_entity.id
_entity.type
_entity.pdbx_description
1 polymer ?
#
loop_
_entity_poly.entity_id
_entity_poly.type
_entity_poly.pdbx_seq_one_letter_code
_entity_poly.pdbx_strand_id
1 'polypeptide(L)'
;MTKPDIEQLRIAMKLPSSASFYGWLIHNPKCGDFLHSFKEGQLTTETFWAATPDKGFEFEQFEHALETYQLLQLQSKAIIVAAFNLGEQLMIADPADIGDVAYRSLDQTQVSKRRLH
;
A
#
# COMPACT_ATOMS: atom_id res chain seq x y z
N MET A 1 -5.99 10.72 -3.38
CA MET A 1 -4.92 9.77 -3.71
C MET A 1 -5.22 9.19 -5.08
N THR A 2 -4.24 9.13 -5.98
CA THR A 2 -4.38 8.42 -7.26
C THR A 2 -4.24 6.93 -7.01
N LYS A 3 -5.02 6.10 -7.72
CA LYS A 3 -4.92 4.64 -7.64
C LYS A 3 -3.49 4.20 -8.01
N PRO A 4 -2.80 3.42 -7.16
CA PRO A 4 -1.47 2.92 -7.51
C PRO A 4 -1.53 1.81 -8.56
N ASP A 5 -0.50 1.74 -9.41
CA ASP A 5 -0.32 0.67 -10.38
C ASP A 5 0.33 -0.55 -9.72
N ILE A 6 -0.44 -1.64 -9.58
CA ILE A 6 -0.03 -2.88 -8.90
C ILE A 6 1.23 -3.49 -9.52
N GLU A 7 1.37 -3.46 -10.85
CA GLU A 7 2.54 -4.05 -11.50
C GLU A 7 3.79 -3.22 -11.22
N GLN A 8 3.66 -1.89 -11.20
CA GLN A 8 4.77 -1.02 -10.80
C GLN A 8 5.16 -1.24 -9.34
N LEU A 9 4.19 -1.44 -8.44
CA LEU A 9 4.46 -1.74 -7.04
C LEU A 9 5.23 -3.07 -6.90
N ARG A 10 4.79 -4.11 -7.61
CA ARG A 10 5.45 -5.43 -7.63
C ARG A 10 6.90 -5.33 -8.10
N ILE A 11 7.13 -4.60 -9.20
CA ILE A 11 8.47 -4.37 -9.78
C ILE A 11 9.36 -3.57 -8.81
N ALA A 12 8.84 -2.49 -8.22
CA ALA A 12 9.60 -1.64 -7.30
C ALA A 12 10.05 -2.42 -6.05
N MET A 13 9.20 -3.31 -5.55
CA MET A 13 9.50 -4.23 -4.45
C MET A 13 10.39 -5.41 -4.86
N LYS A 14 10.80 -5.50 -6.13
CA LYS A 14 11.59 -6.59 -6.70
C LYS A 14 10.97 -7.98 -6.47
N LEU A 15 9.64 -8.04 -6.46
CA LEU A 15 8.93 -9.30 -6.29
C LEU A 15 8.97 -10.13 -7.58
N PRO A 16 9.02 -11.47 -7.48
CA PRO A 16 9.00 -12.33 -8.66
C PRO A 16 7.69 -12.15 -9.44
N SER A 17 7.69 -12.52 -10.73
CA SER A 17 6.48 -12.50 -11.55
C SER A 17 5.41 -13.49 -11.09
N SER A 18 5.78 -14.49 -10.29
CA SER A 18 4.86 -15.42 -9.64
C SER A 18 4.16 -14.82 -8.42
N ALA A 19 4.59 -13.66 -7.93
CA ALA A 19 3.91 -13.00 -6.81
C ALA A 19 2.57 -12.43 -7.29
N SER A 20 1.46 -13.00 -6.81
CA SER A 20 0.12 -12.55 -7.17
C SER A 20 -0.33 -11.44 -6.24
N PHE A 21 -1.08 -10.49 -6.78
CA PHE A 21 -1.76 -9.50 -5.94
C PHE A 21 -2.79 -10.22 -5.05
N TYR A 22 -2.66 -10.02 -3.74
CA TYR A 22 -3.59 -10.56 -2.74
C TYR A 22 -4.77 -9.61 -2.54
N GLY A 23 -4.50 -8.31 -2.39
CA GLY A 23 -5.52 -7.30 -2.12
C GLY A 23 -4.93 -6.05 -1.48
N TRP A 24 -5.78 -5.06 -1.26
CA TRP A 24 -5.44 -3.88 -0.47
C TRP A 24 -5.75 -4.12 1.01
N LEU A 25 -4.87 -3.66 1.88
CA LEU A 25 -5.05 -3.71 3.33
C LEU A 25 -4.88 -2.31 3.92
N ILE A 26 -5.44 -2.10 5.12
CA ILE A 26 -5.16 -0.91 5.92
C ILE A 26 -4.20 -1.34 7.04
N HIS A 27 -2.98 -0.81 7.03
CA HIS A 27 -1.91 -1.11 7.97
C HIS A 27 -1.69 0.10 8.88
N ASN A 28 -1.65 -0.11 10.19
CA ASN A 28 -1.17 0.88 11.16
C ASN A 28 0.33 0.66 11.45
N PRO A 29 1.23 1.51 10.88
CA PRO A 29 2.67 1.32 10.97
C PRO A 29 3.22 1.45 12.38
N LYS A 30 2.51 2.13 13.28
CA LYS A 30 2.95 2.34 14.66
C LYS A 30 2.91 1.05 15.47
N CYS A 31 1.92 0.21 15.24
CA CYS A 31 1.74 -1.05 15.95
C CYS A 31 2.10 -2.27 15.10
N GLY A 32 2.24 -2.11 13.78
CA GLY A 32 2.50 -3.21 12.85
C GLY A 32 1.29 -4.12 12.63
N ASP A 33 0.08 -3.61 12.87
CA ASP A 33 -1.17 -4.35 12.77
C ASP A 33 -2.01 -3.90 11.57
N PHE A 34 -2.95 -4.76 11.19
CA PHE A 34 -3.80 -4.62 10.01
C PHE A 34 -5.25 -4.53 10.45
N LEU A 35 -6.02 -3.64 9.83
CA LEU A 35 -7.45 -3.55 10.09
C LEU A 35 -8.09 -4.90 9.78
N HIS A 36 -8.69 -5.53 10.77
CA HIS A 36 -9.35 -6.84 10.64
C HIS A 36 -10.85 -6.69 10.43
N SER A 37 -11.47 -5.78 11.17
CA SER A 37 -12.88 -5.44 11.03
C SER A 37 -13.17 -4.10 11.68
N PHE A 38 -14.34 -3.56 11.39
CA PHE A 38 -14.82 -2.33 12.01
C PHE A 38 -16.32 -2.40 12.19
N LYS A 39 -16.82 -1.65 13.17
CA LYS A 39 -18.25 -1.53 13.43
C LYS A 39 -18.61 -0.07 13.53
N GLU A 40 -19.50 0.35 12.65
CA GLU A 40 -20.09 1.68 12.70
C GLU A 40 -21.28 1.67 13.66
N GLY A 41 -21.17 2.44 14.74
CA GLY A 41 -22.27 2.74 15.65
C GLY A 41 -22.78 4.15 15.42
N GLN A 42 -23.97 4.47 15.95
CA GLN A 42 -24.58 5.80 15.81
C GLN A 42 -23.74 6.95 16.42
N LEU A 43 -22.85 6.64 17.37
CA LEU A 43 -22.05 7.62 18.11
C LEU A 43 -20.53 7.39 17.97
N THR A 44 -20.11 6.15 17.70
CA THR A 44 -18.70 5.78 17.68
C THR A 44 -18.44 4.71 16.64
N THR A 45 -17.23 4.75 16.07
CA THR A 45 -16.73 3.70 15.19
C THR A 45 -15.65 2.91 15.93
N GLU A 46 -15.85 1.60 16.02
CA GLU A 46 -14.90 0.67 16.62
C GLU A 46 -14.06 0.02 15.52
N THR A 47 -12.76 -0.11 15.76
CA THR A 47 -11.83 -0.79 14.84
C THR A 47 -11.14 -1.94 15.57
N PHE A 48 -11.05 -3.08 14.91
CA PHE A 48 -10.39 -4.27 15.40
C PHE A 48 -9.18 -4.54 14.50
N TRP A 49 -8.04 -4.84 15.10
CA TRP A 49 -6.77 -4.96 14.41
C TRP A 49 -6.20 -6.37 14.60
N ALA A 50 -5.61 -6.93 13.55
CA ALA A 50 -4.94 -8.21 13.55
C ALA A 50 -3.43 -8.02 13.40
N ALA A 51 -2.65 -8.85 14.08
CA ALA A 51 -1.18 -8.77 14.08
C ALA A 51 -0.53 -9.23 12.76
N THR A 52 -1.27 -9.89 11.87
CA THR A 52 -0.73 -10.46 10.63
C THR A 52 -1.60 -10.10 9.43
N PRO A 53 -0.99 -9.88 8.25
CA PRO A 53 -1.71 -9.38 7.06
C PRO A 53 -2.74 -10.37 6.50
N ASP A 54 -2.53 -11.68 6.66
CA ASP A 54 -3.46 -12.74 6.24
C ASP A 54 -4.79 -12.69 7.01
N LYS A 55 -4.79 -12.06 8.17
CA LYS A 55 -5.99 -11.82 8.99
C LYS A 55 -6.55 -10.41 8.80
N GLY A 56 -5.91 -9.58 7.97
CA GLY A 56 -6.43 -8.26 7.64
C GLY A 56 -7.68 -8.36 6.78
N PHE A 57 -8.51 -7.31 6.83
CA PHE A 57 -9.64 -7.12 5.94
C PHE A 57 -9.11 -6.80 4.55
N GLU A 58 -9.30 -7.74 3.63
CA GLU A 58 -8.91 -7.61 2.24
C GLU A 58 -9.92 -6.77 1.47
N PHE A 59 -9.43 -5.78 0.74
CA PHE A 59 -10.20 -5.06 -0.26
C PHE A 59 -9.67 -5.40 -1.65
N GLU A 60 -10.53 -5.94 -2.52
CA GLU A 60 -10.18 -6.21 -3.92
C GLU A 60 -9.89 -4.91 -4.70
N GLN A 61 -10.57 -3.81 -4.32
CA GLN A 61 -10.49 -2.52 -4.99
C GLN A 61 -9.89 -1.45 -4.07
N PHE A 62 -8.97 -0.66 -4.61
CA PHE A 62 -8.31 0.44 -3.88
C PHE A 62 -9.33 1.47 -3.41
N GLU A 63 -10.35 1.70 -4.21
CA GLU A 63 -11.41 2.67 -3.96
C GLU A 63 -12.18 2.31 -2.68
N HIS A 64 -12.53 1.04 -2.47
CA HIS A 64 -13.19 0.58 -1.24
C HIS A 64 -12.30 0.67 0.00
N ALA A 65 -11.00 0.39 -0.16
CA ALA A 65 -10.02 0.60 0.92
C ALA A 65 -9.92 2.09 1.29
N LEU A 66 -9.92 2.98 0.28
CA LEU A 66 -9.87 4.43 0.48
C LEU A 66 -11.13 4.98 1.14
N GLU A 67 -12.31 4.54 0.70
CA GLU A 67 -13.58 4.91 1.33
C GLU A 67 -13.61 4.50 2.80
N THR A 68 -13.23 3.25 3.10
CA THR A 68 -13.17 2.75 4.47
C THR A 68 -12.14 3.53 5.30
N TYR A 69 -10.95 3.75 4.76
CA TYR A 69 -9.89 4.52 5.40
C TYR A 69 -10.33 5.96 5.77
N GLN A 70 -11.11 6.59 4.89
CA GLN A 70 -11.68 7.93 5.11
C GLN A 70 -12.81 7.91 6.12
N LEU A 71 -13.75 6.96 6.00
CA LEU A 71 -14.87 6.77 6.92
C LEU A 71 -14.39 6.59 8.36
N LEU A 72 -13.35 5.76 8.54
CA LEU A 72 -12.74 5.47 9.83
C LEU A 72 -11.79 6.58 10.35
N GLN A 73 -11.61 7.64 9.56
CA GLN A 73 -10.72 8.78 9.87
C GLN A 73 -9.29 8.35 10.28
N LEU A 74 -8.71 7.45 9.49
CA LEU A 74 -7.41 6.83 9.82
C LEU A 74 -6.20 7.59 9.30
N GLN A 75 -6.38 8.82 8.79
CA GLN A 75 -5.36 9.59 8.05
C GLN A 75 -4.05 9.83 8.82
N SER A 76 -4.10 9.83 10.15
CA SER A 76 -2.95 10.04 11.04
C SER A 76 -2.47 8.76 11.74
N LYS A 77 -3.10 7.62 11.47
CA LYS A 77 -2.91 6.36 12.23
C LYS A 77 -2.52 5.18 11.35
N ALA A 78 -2.98 5.15 10.11
CA ALA A 78 -2.78 4.03 9.21
C ALA A 78 -2.44 4.50 7.80
N ILE A 79 -2.10 3.55 6.96
CA ILE A 79 -1.85 3.70 5.53
C ILE A 79 -2.54 2.57 4.77
N ILE A 80 -2.83 2.79 3.49
CA ILE A 80 -3.34 1.75 2.60
C ILE A 80 -2.14 1.13 1.89
N VAL A 81 -2.04 -0.19 1.96
CA VAL A 81 -0.91 -0.95 1.42
C VAL A 81 -1.40 -2.03 0.47
N ALA A 82 -0.58 -2.36 -0.54
CA ALA A 82 -0.83 -3.51 -1.40
C ALA A 82 -0.19 -4.77 -0.78
N ALA A 83 -0.94 -5.86 -0.74
CA ALA A 83 -0.44 -7.17 -0.33
C ALA A 83 -0.20 -8.06 -1.56
N PHE A 84 0.92 -8.77 -1.56
CA PHE A 84 1.28 -9.74 -2.58
C PHE A 84 1.52 -11.11 -1.94
N ASN A 85 0.95 -12.15 -2.54
CA ASN A 85 1.13 -13.52 -2.09
C ASN A 85 2.35 -14.16 -2.79
N LEU A 86 3.28 -14.69 -2.00
CA LEU A 86 4.46 -15.44 -2.49
C LEU A 86 4.35 -16.96 -2.18
N GLY A 87 3.15 -17.46 -1.93
CA GLY A 87 2.86 -18.84 -1.55
C GLY A 87 2.79 -19.03 -0.04
N GLU A 88 3.92 -18.88 0.65
CA GLU A 88 4.01 -19.14 2.11
C GLU A 88 3.83 -17.88 2.97
N GLN A 89 3.91 -16.69 2.36
CA GLN A 89 3.82 -15.42 3.08
C GLN A 89 3.22 -14.31 2.20
N LEU A 90 2.66 -13.30 2.87
CA LEU A 90 2.25 -12.05 2.24
C LEU A 90 3.35 -11.00 2.41
N MET A 91 3.74 -10.38 1.31
CA MET A 91 4.61 -9.20 1.29
C MET A 91 3.77 -7.94 1.13
N ILE A 92 4.09 -6.91 1.90
CA ILE A 92 3.34 -5.65 1.93
C ILE A 92 4.15 -4.56 1.25
N ALA A 93 3.51 -3.78 0.38
CA ALA A 93 4.08 -2.66 -0.33
C ALA A 93 3.31 -1.38 0.01
N ASP A 94 4.01 -0.36 0.50
CA ASP A 94 3.45 1.00 0.65
C ASP A 94 3.52 1.74 -0.70
N PRO A 95 2.38 2.16 -1.28
CA PRO A 95 2.37 2.95 -2.50
C PRO A 95 3.08 4.31 -2.39
N ALA A 96 3.17 4.89 -1.19
CA ALA A 96 3.82 6.17 -0.97
C ALA A 96 5.36 6.06 -1.01
N ASP A 97 5.92 4.98 -0.47
CA ASP A 97 7.37 4.74 -0.46
C ASP A 97 7.97 4.52 -1.86
N ILE A 98 7.15 4.07 -2.81
CA ILE A 98 7.60 3.76 -4.18
C ILE A 98 7.64 5.02 -5.06
N GLY A 99 6.91 6.07 -4.69
CA GLY A 99 6.96 7.38 -5.34
C GLY A 99 8.34 8.04 -5.29
N ASP A 100 9.10 7.82 -4.21
CA ASP A 100 10.46 8.36 -4.05
C ASP A 100 11.50 7.66 -4.96
N VAL A 101 11.25 6.40 -5.33
CA VAL A 101 12.13 5.64 -6.23
C VAL A 101 11.86 6.01 -7.69
N ALA A 102 10.58 6.20 -8.06
CA ALA A 102 10.19 6.58 -9.41
C ALA A 102 10.67 7.99 -9.78
N TYR A 103 10.66 8.95 -8.83
CA TYR A 103 11.17 10.30 -9.09
C TYR A 103 12.69 10.35 -9.22
N ARG A 104 13.43 9.54 -8.45
CA ARG A 104 14.90 9.47 -8.55
C ARG A 104 15.39 8.84 -9.86
N SER A 105 14.59 7.99 -10.50
CA SER A 105 15.00 7.33 -11.75
C SER A 105 14.73 8.17 -13.01
N LEU A 106 13.90 9.23 -12.92
CA LEU A 106 13.58 10.09 -14.06
C LEU A 106 14.53 11.28 -14.24
N ASP A 107 15.34 11.61 -13.24
CA ASP A 107 16.22 12.80 -13.25
C ASP A 107 17.67 12.54 -13.72
N GLN A 108 18.03 11.31 -14.10
CA GLN A 108 19.41 11.01 -14.54
C GLN A 108 19.64 11.06 -16.07
N THR A 109 18.62 11.36 -16.88
CA THR A 109 18.75 11.35 -18.35
C THR A 109 18.90 12.73 -19.01
N GLN A 110 19.12 13.80 -18.24
CA GLN A 110 19.17 15.18 -18.77
C GLN A 110 20.43 15.98 -18.38
N VAL A 111 21.61 15.37 -18.22
CA VAL A 111 22.87 16.16 -18.25
C VAL A 111 24.00 15.36 -18.88
N SER A 112 24.14 15.45 -20.21
CA SER A 112 25.46 15.43 -20.90
C SER A 112 25.30 15.48 -22.42
N LYS A 113 24.94 16.64 -22.99
CA LYS A 113 25.36 17.02 -24.35
C LYS A 113 25.42 18.53 -24.52
N ARG A 114 26.34 19.21 -23.85
CA ARG A 114 26.96 20.45 -24.36
C ARG A 114 28.35 20.63 -23.75
N ARG A 115 29.37 20.26 -24.52
CA ARG A 115 30.62 21.02 -24.76
C ARG A 115 31.67 20.08 -25.33
N LEU A 116 32.11 20.38 -26.55
CA LEU A 116 33.46 20.26 -27.11
C LEU A 116 33.38 21.16 -28.36
N HIS A 117 33.85 22.41 -28.21
CA HIS A 117 35.07 22.93 -28.86
C HIS A 117 34.89 23.11 -30.36
#